data_AF-A0A3R6PVT5-F1
#
_entry.id   AF-A0A3R6PVT5-F1
#
_cell.length_a   1.000
_cell.length_b   1.000
_cell.length_c   1.000
_cell.angle_alpha   90.00
_cell.angle_beta   90.00
_cell.angle_gamma   90.00
#
_symmetry.space_group_name_H-M   'P 1'
#
loop_
_entity.id
_entity.type
_entity.pdbx_description
1 polymer ?
#
loop_
_entity_poly.entity_id
_entity_poly.type
_entity_poly.pdbx_seq_one_letter_code
_entity_poly.pdbx_strand_id
1 'polypeptide(L)'
;MNEMKERVERKLESLGNSFVKMPRKVLLMSFSLQKKDRLYARIFMALVSMCYFKDGMVKLGKYFYTCHRGEYLGNYRELADRTDISFGSVGHYLKALSDDCLIEYEAIAGGTRIKVCNYDFFSGYLTENTVDNGNDISAAQAMAAAEQTMGGRSKQFTPKGRGGEA
;
A
#
# COMPACT_ATOMS: atom_id res chain seq x y z
N MET A 1 -7.26 32.12 17.76
CA MET A 1 -7.21 31.64 16.36
C MET A 1 -5.84 31.05 15.98
N ASN A 2 -4.73 31.49 16.60
CA ASN A 2 -3.36 31.04 16.27
C ASN A 2 -3.03 29.63 16.79
N GLU A 3 -3.44 29.31 18.02
CA GLU A 3 -3.08 28.04 18.69
C GLU A 3 -3.66 26.78 18.00
N MET A 4 -4.85 26.89 17.40
CA MET A 4 -5.46 25.77 16.68
C MET A 4 -4.74 25.47 15.36
N LYS A 5 -4.27 26.51 14.64
CA LYS A 5 -3.46 26.34 13.43
C LYS A 5 -2.11 25.70 13.76
N GLU A 6 -1.45 26.18 14.82
CA GLU A 6 -0.17 25.65 15.28
C GLU A 6 -0.26 24.17 15.71
N ARG A 7 -1.39 23.76 16.32
CA ARG A 7 -1.66 22.34 16.63
C ARG A 7 -1.91 21.48 15.39
N VAL A 8 -2.41 22.05 14.30
CA VAL A 8 -2.60 21.34 13.03
C VAL A 8 -1.27 21.19 12.30
N GLU A 9 -0.46 22.24 12.25
CA GLU A 9 0.87 22.21 11.63
C GLU A 9 1.78 21.20 12.30
N ARG A 10 1.87 21.19 13.65
CA ARG A 10 2.64 20.17 14.39
C ARG A 10 2.20 18.73 14.09
N LYS A 11 0.90 18.51 13.87
CA LYS A 11 0.39 17.18 13.49
C LYS A 11 0.83 16.80 12.08
N LEU A 12 0.76 17.73 11.13
CA LEU A 12 1.19 17.50 9.76
C LEU A 12 2.69 17.25 9.68
N GLU A 13 3.51 18.02 10.41
CA GLU A 13 4.95 17.78 10.52
C GLU A 13 5.27 16.36 11.03
N SER A 14 4.53 15.89 12.04
CA SER A 14 4.73 14.54 12.61
C SER A 14 4.34 13.39 11.66
N LEU A 15 3.40 13.64 10.75
CA LEU A 15 2.91 12.64 9.79
C LEU A 15 3.71 12.65 8.48
N GLY A 16 4.43 13.75 8.22
CA GLY A 16 5.07 14.01 6.94
C GLY A 16 4.06 14.41 5.87
N ASN A 17 4.59 14.68 4.67
CA ASN A 17 3.82 15.27 3.58
C ASN A 17 3.25 14.23 2.58
N SER A 18 3.64 12.96 2.71
CA SER A 18 3.27 11.88 1.77
C SER A 18 2.23 10.93 2.37
N PHE A 19 1.24 10.53 1.57
CA PHE A 19 0.20 9.60 1.97
C PHE A 19 0.04 8.46 0.96
N VAL A 20 -0.47 7.33 1.44
CA VAL A 20 -0.83 6.16 0.63
C VAL A 20 -2.29 5.84 0.86
N LYS A 21 -3.07 5.70 -0.21
CA LYS A 21 -4.43 5.15 -0.18
C LYS A 21 -4.34 3.66 0.11
N MET A 22 -5.03 3.20 1.15
CA MET A 22 -5.01 1.78 1.53
C MET A 22 -6.43 1.23 1.62
N PRO A 23 -6.74 0.05 1.03
CA PRO A 23 -8.04 -0.57 1.16
C PRO A 23 -8.39 -0.83 2.62
N ARG A 24 -9.61 -0.44 3.04
CA ARG A 24 -10.09 -0.66 4.42
C ARG A 24 -10.05 -2.14 4.84
N LYS A 25 -10.25 -3.09 3.91
CA LYS A 25 -10.09 -4.53 4.18
C LYS A 25 -8.68 -4.86 4.66
N VAL A 26 -7.65 -4.36 3.97
CA VAL A 26 -6.24 -4.56 4.35
C VAL A 26 -5.96 -3.93 5.71
N LEU A 27 -6.43 -2.69 5.91
CA LEU A 27 -6.29 -2.00 7.20
C LEU A 27 -6.94 -2.80 8.34
N LEU A 28 -8.16 -3.31 8.17
CA LEU A 28 -8.83 -4.14 9.17
C LEU A 28 -8.08 -5.45 9.44
N MET A 29 -7.59 -6.11 8.40
CA MET A 29 -6.78 -7.32 8.54
C MET A 29 -5.50 -7.08 9.34
N SER A 30 -4.90 -5.88 9.24
CA SER A 30 -3.71 -5.52 10.03
C SER A 30 -3.95 -5.50 11.54
N PHE A 31 -5.21 -5.31 11.96
CA PHE A 31 -5.65 -5.36 13.36
C PHE A 31 -6.38 -6.65 13.73
N SER A 32 -6.44 -7.65 12.83
CA SER A 32 -7.13 -8.93 13.08
C SER A 32 -6.53 -9.67 14.28
N LEU A 33 -7.34 -10.41 15.04
CA LEU A 33 -6.85 -11.31 16.09
C LEU A 33 -6.09 -12.51 15.48
N GLN A 34 -6.37 -12.85 14.22
CA GLN A 34 -5.69 -13.93 13.52
C GLN A 34 -4.32 -13.48 13.03
N LYS A 35 -3.26 -14.18 13.46
CA LYS A 35 -1.87 -13.87 13.06
C LYS A 35 -1.71 -13.88 11.54
N LYS A 36 -2.37 -14.82 10.84
CA LYS A 36 -2.25 -14.96 9.38
C LYS A 36 -2.72 -13.70 8.65
N ASP A 37 -3.89 -13.17 8.99
CA ASP A 37 -4.44 -11.95 8.41
C ASP A 37 -3.53 -10.75 8.65
N ARG A 38 -3.00 -10.62 9.88
CA ARG A 38 -2.12 -9.52 10.22
C ARG A 38 -0.85 -9.53 9.39
N LEU A 39 -0.21 -10.69 9.23
CA LEU A 39 1.03 -10.81 8.46
C LEU A 39 0.77 -10.64 6.96
N TYR A 40 -0.34 -11.17 6.43
CA TYR A 40 -0.78 -10.93 5.05
C TYR A 40 -0.94 -9.43 4.78
N ALA A 41 -1.68 -8.72 5.64
CA ALA A 41 -1.87 -7.28 5.50
C ALA A 41 -0.55 -6.52 5.64
N ARG A 42 0.30 -6.93 6.59
CA ARG A 42 1.58 -6.26 6.86
C ARG A 42 2.54 -6.34 5.67
N ILE A 43 2.69 -7.50 5.04
CA ILE A 43 3.57 -7.61 3.88
C ILE A 43 3.04 -6.78 2.70
N PHE A 44 1.72 -6.78 2.48
CA PHE A 44 1.13 -6.00 1.40
C PHE A 44 1.29 -4.49 1.62
N MET A 45 0.98 -4.01 2.83
CA MET A 45 1.18 -2.60 3.19
C MET A 45 2.64 -2.18 3.09
N ALA A 46 3.57 -3.06 3.48
CA ALA A 46 5.00 -2.81 3.34
C ALA A 46 5.40 -2.71 1.86
N LEU A 47 4.95 -3.64 1.01
CA LEU A 47 5.23 -3.59 -0.43
C LEU A 47 4.72 -2.29 -1.05
N VAL A 48 3.48 -1.90 -0.79
CA VAL A 48 2.93 -0.63 -1.28
C VAL A 48 3.76 0.56 -0.79
N SER A 49 4.22 0.54 0.46
CA SER A 49 5.03 1.63 1.02
C SER A 49 6.46 1.67 0.47
N MET A 50 7.02 0.53 0.07
CA MET A 50 8.42 0.39 -0.33
C MET A 50 8.62 0.36 -1.85
N CYS A 51 7.55 0.18 -2.63
CA CYS A 51 7.63 0.26 -4.07
C CYS A 51 8.09 1.64 -4.51
N TYR A 52 8.81 1.68 -5.62
CA TYR A 52 9.27 2.93 -6.21
C TYR A 52 8.07 3.76 -6.66
N PHE A 53 8.00 5.00 -6.19
CA PHE A 53 6.99 5.95 -6.66
C PHE A 53 7.31 6.47 -8.06
N LYS A 54 8.58 6.51 -8.44
CA LYS A 54 9.03 6.88 -9.79
C LYS A 54 10.15 5.94 -10.21
N ASP A 55 10.33 5.76 -11.50
CA ASP A 55 11.40 4.95 -12.04
C ASP A 55 12.76 5.38 -11.47
N GLY A 56 13.59 4.39 -11.14
CA GLY A 56 14.91 4.61 -10.58
C GLY A 56 15.82 3.40 -10.79
N MET A 57 17.03 3.50 -10.27
CA MET A 57 17.99 2.40 -10.30
C MET A 57 18.24 1.84 -8.90
N VAL A 58 18.33 0.52 -8.83
CA VAL A 58 18.63 -0.23 -7.60
C VAL A 58 19.80 -1.17 -7.83
N LYS A 59 20.65 -1.30 -6.82
CA LYS A 59 21.77 -2.23 -6.82
C LYS A 59 21.43 -3.44 -5.95
N LEU A 60 21.39 -4.63 -6.54
CA LEU A 60 21.23 -5.90 -5.83
C LEU A 60 22.52 -6.71 -5.93
N GLY A 61 23.30 -6.71 -4.85
CA GLY A 61 24.64 -7.30 -4.85
C GLY A 61 25.55 -6.60 -5.87
N LYS A 62 25.92 -7.33 -6.93
CA LYS A 62 26.76 -6.81 -8.03
C LYS A 62 25.97 -6.34 -9.26
N TYR A 63 24.65 -6.52 -9.27
CA TYR A 63 23.79 -6.22 -10.42
C TYR A 63 23.08 -4.88 -10.22
N PHE A 64 22.87 -4.15 -11.32
CA PHE A 64 22.06 -2.93 -11.35
C PHE A 64 20.81 -3.21 -12.16
N TYR A 65 19.67 -2.79 -11.62
CA TYR A 65 18.38 -2.92 -12.26
C TYR A 65 17.67 -1.59 -12.33
N THR A 66 16.96 -1.37 -13.42
CA THR A 66 15.86 -0.39 -13.45
C THR A 66 14.71 -0.96 -12.62
N CYS A 67 14.26 -0.15 -11.67
CA CYS A 67 13.10 -0.41 -10.83
C CYS A 67 12.02 0.59 -11.26
N HIS A 68 10.96 0.07 -11.86
CA HIS A 68 9.88 0.92 -12.36
C HIS A 68 8.93 1.33 -11.24
N ARG A 69 8.11 2.35 -11.50
CA ARG A 69 7.02 2.73 -10.64
C ARG A 69 6.15 1.51 -10.26
N GLY A 70 5.86 1.36 -8.97
CA GLY A 70 5.11 0.24 -8.43
C GLY A 70 5.90 -1.06 -8.27
N GLU A 71 7.21 -1.03 -8.53
CA GLU A 71 8.10 -2.17 -8.28
C GLU A 71 8.89 -2.01 -6.97
N TYR A 72 9.09 -3.13 -6.31
CA TYR A 72 10.06 -3.34 -5.25
C TYR A 72 11.09 -4.37 -5.73
N LEU A 73 12.36 -4.04 -5.58
CA LEU A 73 13.48 -4.93 -5.86
C LEU A 73 14.31 -5.11 -4.59
N GLY A 74 14.48 -6.35 -4.16
CA GLY A 74 15.19 -6.67 -2.93
C GLY A 74 15.24 -8.18 -2.69
N ASN A 75 15.65 -8.60 -1.51
CA ASN A 75 15.70 -10.02 -1.15
C ASN A 75 14.68 -10.37 -0.04
N TYR A 76 14.39 -11.66 0.11
CA TYR A 76 13.43 -12.13 1.11
C TYR A 76 13.88 -11.83 2.54
N ARG A 77 15.18 -11.66 2.79
CA ARG A 77 15.71 -11.31 4.10
C ARG A 77 15.37 -9.87 4.46
N GLU A 78 15.57 -8.93 3.54
CA GLU A 78 15.16 -7.53 3.69
C GLU A 78 13.65 -7.41 3.92
N LEU A 79 12.84 -8.16 3.16
CA LEU A 79 11.39 -8.18 3.37
C LEU A 79 11.05 -8.73 4.76
N ALA A 80 11.66 -9.85 5.18
CA ALA A 80 11.45 -10.43 6.49
C ALA A 80 11.73 -9.42 7.61
N ASP A 81 12.89 -8.76 7.56
CA ASP A 81 13.33 -7.82 8.57
C ASP A 81 12.44 -6.56 8.59
N ARG A 82 12.02 -6.04 7.42
CA ARG A 82 11.14 -4.85 7.34
C ARG A 82 9.69 -5.12 7.70
N THR A 83 9.23 -6.36 7.58
CA THR A 83 7.85 -6.75 7.87
C THR A 83 7.69 -7.46 9.20
N ASP A 84 8.78 -7.73 9.92
CA ASP A 84 8.73 -8.58 11.12
C ASP A 84 8.00 -9.92 10.84
N ILE A 85 8.26 -10.47 9.66
CA ILE A 85 7.80 -11.80 9.23
C ILE A 85 9.01 -12.70 9.25
N SER A 86 8.87 -13.90 9.82
CA SER A 86 9.95 -14.88 9.78
C SER A 86 10.37 -15.14 8.33
N PHE A 87 11.68 -15.21 8.05
CA PHE A 87 12.21 -15.44 6.71
C PHE A 87 11.52 -16.58 5.95
N GLY A 88 11.29 -17.73 6.60
CA GLY A 88 10.61 -18.88 6.00
C GLY A 88 9.14 -18.67 5.64
N SER A 89 8.48 -17.65 6.19
CA SER A 89 7.07 -17.33 5.90
C SER A 89 6.89 -16.25 4.82
N VAL A 90 7.95 -15.53 4.43
CA VAL A 90 7.86 -14.46 3.41
C VAL A 90 7.32 -15.03 2.10
N GLY A 91 7.91 -16.13 1.61
CA GLY A 91 7.46 -16.77 0.38
C GLY A 91 6.01 -17.23 0.42
N HIS A 92 5.53 -17.70 1.58
CA HIS A 92 4.12 -18.10 1.76
C HIS A 92 3.18 -16.91 1.55
N TYR A 93 3.47 -15.76 2.15
CA TYR A 93 2.61 -14.58 2.00
C TYR A 93 2.74 -13.90 0.64
N LEU A 94 3.93 -13.88 0.03
CA LEU A 94 4.08 -13.41 -1.36
C LEU A 94 3.27 -14.28 -2.33
N LYS A 95 3.30 -15.60 -2.15
CA LYS A 95 2.47 -16.50 -2.93
C LYS A 95 0.98 -16.21 -2.72
N ALA A 96 0.52 -16.07 -1.48
CA ALA A 96 -0.88 -15.75 -1.19
C ALA A 96 -1.33 -14.43 -1.84
N LEU A 97 -0.50 -13.39 -1.80
CA LEU A 97 -0.78 -12.11 -2.45
C LEU A 97 -0.84 -12.23 -3.98
N SER A 98 0.02 -13.06 -4.57
CA SER A 98 0.03 -13.30 -6.00
C SER A 98 -1.17 -14.13 -6.46
N ASP A 99 -1.54 -15.16 -5.68
CA ASP A 99 -2.74 -15.96 -5.92
C ASP A 99 -4.02 -15.08 -5.86
N ASP A 100 -4.03 -14.06 -5.00
CA ASP A 100 -5.09 -13.03 -4.92
C ASP A 100 -4.96 -11.90 -5.96
N CYS A 101 -4.01 -12.00 -6.90
CA CYS A 101 -3.72 -11.01 -7.95
C CYS A 101 -3.37 -9.60 -7.44
N LEU A 102 -2.87 -9.48 -6.21
CA LEU A 102 -2.45 -8.20 -5.64
C LEU A 102 -1.02 -7.83 -6.03
N ILE A 103 -0.19 -8.82 -6.35
CA ILE A 103 1.18 -8.64 -6.80
C ILE A 103 1.53 -9.61 -7.93
N GLU A 104 2.53 -9.23 -8.71
CA GLU A 104 3.31 -10.11 -9.58
C GLU A 104 4.74 -10.16 -9.02
N TYR A 105 5.39 -11.32 -9.01
CA TYR A 105 6.79 -11.37 -8.59
C TYR A 105 7.60 -12.44 -9.34
N GLU A 106 8.87 -12.15 -9.54
CA GLU A 106 9.82 -13.01 -10.23
C GLU A 106 11.18 -13.00 -9.53
N ALA A 107 11.90 -14.12 -9.63
CA ALA A 107 13.28 -14.19 -9.18
C ALA A 107 14.20 -13.49 -10.20
N ILE A 108 15.12 -12.67 -9.71
CA ILE A 108 16.14 -11.98 -10.51
C ILE A 108 17.52 -12.23 -9.90
N ALA A 109 18.59 -12.00 -10.65
CA ALA A 109 19.93 -12.23 -10.11
C ALA A 109 20.20 -11.30 -8.92
N GLY A 110 20.48 -11.89 -7.76
CA GLY A 110 20.70 -11.16 -6.50
C GLY A 110 19.44 -10.91 -5.66
N GLY A 111 18.24 -11.26 -6.11
CA GLY A 111 17.02 -11.04 -5.33
C GLY A 111 15.71 -11.39 -6.05
N THR A 112 14.70 -10.57 -5.82
CA THR A 112 13.34 -10.71 -6.35
C THR A 112 12.85 -9.35 -6.81
N ARG A 113 12.18 -9.32 -7.95
CA ARG A 113 11.34 -8.19 -8.38
C ARG A 113 9.90 -8.49 -7.99
N ILE A 114 9.25 -7.53 -7.35
CA ILE A 114 7.84 -7.60 -6.95
C ILE A 114 7.15 -6.35 -7.48
N LYS A 115 6.11 -6.52 -8.27
CA LYS A 115 5.26 -5.44 -8.78
C LYS A 115 3.92 -5.47 -8.07
N VAL A 116 3.52 -4.34 -7.50
CA VAL A 116 2.18 -4.18 -6.92
C VAL A 116 1.19 -3.90 -8.04
N CYS A 117 0.17 -4.75 -8.18
CA CYS A 117 -0.88 -4.58 -9.17
C CYS A 117 -1.70 -3.31 -8.85
N ASN A 118 -1.98 -2.50 -9.87
CA ASN A 118 -2.72 -1.23 -9.72
C ASN A 118 -2.10 -0.27 -8.70
N TYR A 119 -0.76 -0.21 -8.62
CA TYR A 119 -0.03 0.64 -7.68
C TYR A 119 -0.48 2.12 -7.67
N ASP A 120 -0.88 2.64 -8.83
CA ASP A 120 -1.36 4.02 -9.00
C ASP A 120 -2.61 4.33 -8.17
N PHE A 121 -3.47 3.33 -7.95
CA PHE A 121 -4.62 3.45 -7.07
C PHE A 121 -4.22 3.77 -5.63
N PHE A 122 -3.12 3.17 -5.16
CA PHE A 122 -2.63 3.34 -3.79
C PHE A 122 -1.75 4.58 -3.64
N SER A 123 -0.93 4.87 -4.64
CA SER A 123 0.00 5.99 -4.62
C SER A 123 -0.64 7.33 -4.95
N GLY A 124 -1.91 7.33 -5.38
CA GLY A 124 -2.67 8.56 -5.65
C GLY A 124 -2.28 9.24 -6.96
N TYR A 125 -1.52 8.56 -7.81
CA TYR A 125 -1.17 9.04 -9.14
C TYR A 125 -2.36 8.81 -10.07
N LEU A 126 -3.14 9.88 -10.27
CA LEU A 126 -4.15 9.94 -11.30
C LEU A 126 -3.45 10.43 -12.56
N THR A 127 -3.47 9.65 -13.63
CA THR A 127 -3.06 10.15 -14.94
C THR A 127 -3.97 11.32 -15.31
N GLU A 128 -3.37 12.50 -15.48
CA GLU A 128 -4.09 13.76 -15.67
C GLU A 128 -5.03 13.71 -16.86
N ASN A 129 -6.31 13.98 -16.59
CA ASN A 129 -7.23 14.66 -17.50
C ASN A 129 -8.21 15.52 -16.68
N THR A 130 -7.70 16.23 -15.67
CA THR A 130 -8.42 17.37 -15.09
C THR A 130 -7.43 18.45 -14.74
N VAL A 131 -7.40 19.43 -15.64
CA VAL A 131 -6.90 20.80 -15.52
C VAL A 131 -6.64 21.22 -14.06
N ASP A 132 -5.38 21.51 -13.80
CA ASP A 132 -4.91 22.26 -12.66
C ASP A 132 -5.69 23.56 -12.52
N ASN A 133 -6.50 23.66 -11.46
CA ASN A 133 -6.99 24.91 -10.93
C ASN A 133 -6.53 25.00 -9.46
N GLY A 134 -5.23 25.15 -9.26
CA GLY A 134 -4.69 26.19 -8.37
C GLY A 134 -5.17 26.18 -6.91
N ASN A 135 -5.35 25.01 -6.33
CA ASN A 135 -5.36 24.82 -4.89
C ASN A 135 -4.68 23.48 -4.60
N ASP A 136 -3.51 23.52 -3.96
CA ASP A 136 -2.85 22.36 -3.37
C ASP A 136 -3.73 21.79 -2.25
N ILE A 137 -4.82 21.12 -2.62
CA ILE A 137 -5.61 20.32 -1.71
C ILE A 137 -4.70 19.16 -1.32
N SER A 138 -4.23 19.17 -0.08
CA SER A 138 -3.40 18.09 0.48
C SER A 138 -4.04 16.74 0.13
N ALA A 139 -3.26 15.75 -0.31
CA ALA A 139 -3.77 14.42 -0.66
C ALA A 139 -4.71 13.84 0.43
N ALA A 140 -4.46 14.18 1.70
CA ALA A 140 -5.33 13.87 2.83
C ALA A 140 -6.75 14.46 2.72
N GLN A 141 -6.89 15.71 2.27
CA GLN A 141 -8.18 16.39 2.08
C GLN A 141 -8.97 15.80 0.90
N ALA A 142 -8.29 15.50 -0.22
CA ALA A 142 -8.93 14.84 -1.36
C ALA A 142 -9.43 13.43 -1.00
N MET A 143 -8.65 12.67 -0.22
CA MET A 143 -9.06 11.37 0.30
C MET A 143 -10.25 11.49 1.27
N ALA A 144 -10.24 12.48 2.16
CA ALA A 144 -11.34 12.71 3.10
C ALA A 144 -12.66 13.02 2.38
N ALA A 145 -12.63 13.82 1.30
CA ALA A 145 -13.82 14.11 0.49
C ALA A 145 -14.37 12.85 -0.22
N ALA A 146 -13.48 11.98 -0.72
CA ALA A 146 -13.86 10.71 -1.33
C ALA A 146 -14.50 9.74 -0.31
N GLU A 147 -14.02 9.71 0.94
CA GLU A 147 -14.62 8.87 1.98
C GLU A 147 -16.01 9.36 2.43
N GLN A 148 -16.22 10.68 2.46
CA GLN A 148 -17.52 11.28 2.81
C GLN A 148 -18.61 10.97 1.79
N THR A 149 -18.27 10.93 0.50
CA THR A 149 -19.20 10.60 -0.58
C THR A 149 -19.50 9.09 -0.66
N MET A 150 -18.53 8.24 -0.35
CA MET A 150 -18.63 6.78 -0.54
C MET A 150 -19.15 6.00 0.67
N GLY A 151 -19.21 6.61 1.86
CA GLY A 151 -19.67 5.96 3.10
C GLY A 151 -18.66 4.93 3.61
N GLY A 152 -17.52 5.40 4.11
CA GLY A 152 -16.33 4.58 4.36
C GLY A 152 -16.53 3.30 5.20
N ARG A 153 -17.35 3.31 6.26
CA ARG A 153 -17.59 2.11 7.10
C ARG A 153 -18.74 1.24 6.60
N SER A 154 -19.75 1.86 5.98
CA SER A 154 -21.01 1.21 5.58
C SER A 154 -20.89 0.28 4.38
N LYS A 155 -19.81 0.36 3.59
CA LYS A 155 -19.58 -0.51 2.42
C LYS A 155 -18.50 -1.59 2.61
N GLN A 156 -18.01 -1.79 3.83
CA GLN A 156 -16.90 -2.74 4.11
C GLN A 156 -17.29 -4.21 3.94
N PHE A 157 -18.58 -4.52 3.93
CA PHE A 157 -19.11 -5.86 3.75
C PHE A 157 -20.12 -5.83 2.60
N THR A 158 -19.79 -6.45 1.48
CA THR A 158 -20.85 -7.00 0.63
C THR A 158 -21.47 -8.14 1.43
N PRO A 159 -22.76 -8.08 1.81
CA PRO A 159 -23.39 -9.24 2.42
C PRO A 159 -23.21 -10.41 1.44
N LYS A 160 -22.57 -11.49 1.89
CA LYS A 160 -22.72 -12.77 1.19
C LYS A 160 -24.21 -13.02 1.15
N GLY A 161 -24.79 -13.06 -0.05
CA GLY A 161 -26.20 -13.36 -0.21
C GLY A 161 -26.54 -14.60 0.62
N ARG A 162 -27.50 -14.47 1.53
CA ARG A 162 -28.25 -15.64 1.98
C ARG A 162 -29.06 -16.08 0.77
N GLY A 163 -28.49 -17.00 -0.01
CA GLY A 163 -29.30 -17.81 -0.91
C GLY A 163 -30.07 -18.84 -0.09
N GLY A 164 -31.35 -18.99 -0.39
CA GLY A 164 -32.11 -20.20 -0.11
C GLY A 164 -33.10 -20.10 1.04
N GLU A 165 -34.33 -19.73 0.67
CA GLU A 165 -35.63 -20.25 1.11
C GLU A 165 -35.65 -21.37 2.17
N ALA A 166 -36.49 -21.17 3.19
CA ALA A 166 -37.40 -22.15 3.74
C ALA A 166 -38.68 -21.43 4.19
#